data_AF-A0A2W4NV37-F1
#
_entry.id   AF-A0A2W4NV37-F1
#
_cell.length_a   1.000
_cell.length_b   1.000
_cell.length_c   1.000
_cell.angle_alpha   90.00
_cell.angle_beta   90.00
_cell.angle_gamma   90.00
#
_symmetry.space_group_name_H-M   'P 1'
#
loop_
_entity.id
_entity.type
_entity.pdbx_description
1 polymer ?
#
loop_
_entity_poly.entity_id
_entity_poly.type
_entity_poly.pdbx_seq_one_letter_code
_entity_poly.pdbx_strand_id
1 'polypeptide(L)'
;MRRAIALLASVIVITFGFLTLTGLIVGEDLGFLSALAGAFRVAELTSVFLELVVVTVGVTIVIGILNLLMVHGGRVVRARRGWPYSILLLISALAVIALTIAERLALLPAVDGERPASMILLETVQVPVESALAALLLFSLVYGAYRLMHRRVTWTNLLFTLVLLVALLGALPLPGAGISLLASVRDWLMAVPVSAGARGLLLGIALATVVTGVRVLLGQDRSYRD
;
A
#
# COMPACT_ATOMS: atom_id res chain seq x y z
N MET A 1 -23.51 -6.24 -25.49
CA MET A 1 -22.77 -5.17 -24.78
C MET A 1 -22.09 -5.67 -23.51
N ARG A 2 -22.80 -6.26 -22.54
CA ARG A 2 -22.20 -6.73 -21.26
C ARG A 2 -21.03 -7.71 -21.42
N ARG A 3 -21.13 -8.69 -22.33
CA ARG A 3 -20.04 -9.63 -22.62
C ARG A 3 -18.79 -8.96 -23.21
N ALA A 4 -18.97 -7.95 -24.07
CA ALA A 4 -17.85 -7.21 -24.66
C ALA A 4 -17.09 -6.38 -23.61
N ILE A 5 -17.82 -5.78 -22.66
CA ILE A 5 -17.22 -5.03 -21.54
C ILE A 5 -16.42 -5.95 -20.63
N ALA A 6 -16.95 -7.13 -20.29
CA ALA A 6 -16.24 -8.11 -19.46
C ALA A 6 -14.95 -8.63 -20.15
N LEU A 7 -15.01 -8.85 -21.47
CA LEU A 7 -13.83 -9.23 -22.26
C LEU A 7 -12.78 -8.12 -22.25
N LEU A 8 -13.17 -6.87 -22.53
CA LEU A 8 -12.26 -5.72 -22.52
C LEU A 8 -11.63 -5.51 -21.14
N ALA A 9 -12.41 -5.57 -20.07
CA ALA A 9 -11.91 -5.43 -18.70
C ALA A 9 -10.87 -6.49 -18.36
N SER A 10 -11.13 -7.74 -18.76
CA SER A 10 -10.20 -8.84 -18.48
C SER A 10 -8.92 -8.75 -19.31
N VAL A 11 -9.02 -8.32 -20.58
CA VAL A 11 -7.85 -8.03 -21.42
C VAL A 11 -6.99 -6.93 -20.80
N ILE A 12 -7.62 -5.85 -20.30
CA ILE A 12 -6.93 -4.76 -19.60
C ILE A 12 -6.20 -5.29 -18.36
N VAL A 13 -6.86 -6.08 -17.51
CA VAL A 13 -6.27 -6.65 -16.29
C VAL A 13 -5.06 -7.55 -16.60
N ILE A 14 -5.18 -8.42 -17.60
CA ILE A 14 -4.08 -9.29 -18.03
C ILE A 14 -2.92 -8.46 -18.57
N THR A 15 -3.22 -7.45 -19.38
CA THR A 15 -2.21 -6.55 -19.97
C THR A 15 -1.46 -5.81 -18.88
N PHE A 16 -2.17 -5.28 -17.88
CA PHE A 16 -1.58 -4.59 -16.74
C PHE A 16 -0.69 -5.52 -15.90
N GLY A 17 -1.17 -6.72 -15.58
CA GLY A 17 -0.39 -7.71 -14.85
C GLY A 17 0.86 -8.15 -15.61
N PHE A 18 0.77 -8.32 -16.93
CA PHE A 18 1.89 -8.67 -17.80
C PHE A 18 2.90 -7.52 -17.93
N LEU A 19 2.44 -6.28 -18.09
CA LEU A 19 3.30 -5.09 -18.09
C LEU A 19 4.06 -4.94 -16.76
N THR A 20 3.36 -5.10 -15.64
CA THR A 20 3.97 -5.06 -14.31
C THR A 20 5.02 -6.15 -14.14
N LEU A 21 4.71 -7.38 -14.58
CA LEU A 21 5.63 -8.52 -14.52
C LEU A 21 6.87 -8.29 -15.39
N THR A 22 6.67 -7.78 -16.61
CA THR A 22 7.76 -7.46 -17.54
C THR A 22 8.63 -6.35 -16.96
N GLY A 23 8.04 -5.28 -16.43
CA GLY A 23 8.79 -4.19 -15.77
C GLY A 23 9.60 -4.66 -14.57
N LEU A 24 9.03 -5.55 -13.74
CA LEU A 24 9.72 -6.11 -12.56
C LEU A 24 10.86 -7.07 -12.92
N ILE A 25 10.75 -7.79 -14.04
CA ILE A 25 11.76 -8.77 -14.48
C ILE A 25 12.87 -8.10 -15.31
N VAL A 26 12.52 -7.13 -16.16
CA VAL A 26 13.44 -6.56 -17.15
C VAL A 26 14.50 -5.67 -16.51
N GLY A 27 14.21 -4.97 -15.40
CA GLY A 27 15.17 -4.07 -14.76
C GLY A 27 15.71 -2.98 -15.70
N GLU A 28 16.56 -2.08 -15.18
CA GLU A 28 17.16 -1.02 -16.02
C GLU A 28 18.41 -1.51 -16.79
N ASP A 29 18.97 -2.67 -16.44
CA ASP A 29 20.31 -3.11 -16.90
C ASP A 29 20.32 -4.26 -17.95
N LEU A 30 19.19 -4.63 -18.55
CA LEU A 30 19.13 -5.70 -19.56
C LEU A 30 19.00 -5.12 -20.97
N GLY A 31 20.10 -4.63 -21.53
CA GLY A 31 20.20 -3.86 -22.79
C GLY A 31 19.30 -4.29 -23.98
N PHE A 32 19.16 -5.59 -24.27
CA PHE A 32 18.26 -6.06 -25.34
C PHE A 32 16.77 -5.91 -24.98
N LEU A 33 16.41 -6.21 -23.73
CA LEU A 33 15.03 -6.12 -23.25
C LEU A 33 14.61 -4.67 -23.00
N SER A 34 15.53 -3.80 -22.58
CA SER A 34 15.27 -2.35 -22.48
C SER A 34 15.12 -1.71 -23.87
N ALA A 35 15.92 -2.14 -24.86
CA ALA A 35 15.75 -1.73 -26.26
C ALA A 35 14.40 -2.21 -26.84
N LEU A 36 13.98 -3.44 -26.53
CA LEU A 36 12.69 -3.98 -26.93
C LEU A 36 11.53 -3.22 -26.26
N ALA A 37 11.64 -2.93 -24.96
CA ALA A 37 10.65 -2.14 -24.21
C ALA A 37 10.54 -0.71 -24.75
N GLY A 38 11.66 -0.09 -25.13
CA GLY A 38 11.69 1.19 -25.83
C GLY A 38 11.03 1.11 -27.21
N ALA A 39 11.31 0.07 -28.00
CA ALA A 39 10.72 -0.15 -29.32
C ALA A 39 9.19 -0.32 -29.27
N PHE A 40 8.66 -0.96 -28.22
CA PHE A 40 7.22 -1.12 -28.00
C PHE A 40 6.56 0.04 -27.22
N ARG A 41 7.29 1.14 -26.97
CA ARG A 41 6.80 2.33 -26.21
C ARG A 41 6.14 1.94 -24.88
N VAL A 42 6.69 0.94 -24.20
CA VAL A 42 6.14 0.37 -22.96
C VAL A 42 6.02 1.42 -21.85
N ALA A 43 6.92 2.41 -21.83
CA ALA A 43 6.89 3.52 -20.89
C ALA A 43 5.61 4.39 -21.05
N GLU A 44 5.15 4.61 -22.28
CA GLU A 44 3.93 5.39 -22.56
C GLU A 44 2.66 4.63 -22.21
N LEU A 45 2.64 3.31 -22.47
CA LEU A 45 1.55 2.45 -22.00
C LEU A 45 1.50 2.45 -20.48
N THR A 46 2.66 2.33 -19.82
CA THR A 46 2.77 2.35 -18.36
C THR A 46 2.29 3.67 -17.77
N SER A 47 2.65 4.82 -18.36
CA SER A 47 2.19 6.12 -17.86
C SER A 47 0.67 6.28 -17.99
N VAL A 48 0.07 5.84 -19.10
CA VAL A 48 -1.39 5.81 -19.26
C VAL A 48 -2.04 4.92 -18.20
N PHE A 49 -1.51 3.71 -17.97
CA PHE A 49 -2.03 2.84 -16.92
C PHE A 49 -1.88 3.44 -15.52
N LEU A 50 -0.75 4.10 -15.22
CA LEU A 50 -0.55 4.79 -13.95
C LEU A 50 -1.56 5.94 -13.77
N GLU A 51 -1.85 6.70 -14.83
CA GLU A 51 -2.88 7.74 -14.80
C GLU A 51 -4.27 7.14 -14.52
N LEU A 52 -4.64 6.04 -15.19
CA LEU A 52 -5.88 5.32 -14.88
C LEU A 52 -5.92 4.80 -13.44
N VAL A 53 -4.80 4.29 -12.92
CA VAL A 53 -4.70 3.84 -11.51
C VAL A 53 -4.91 5.03 -10.58
N VAL A 54 -4.26 6.16 -10.81
CA VAL A 54 -4.42 7.38 -10.00
C VAL A 54 -5.88 7.86 -10.00
N VAL A 55 -6.51 7.90 -11.18
CA VAL A 55 -7.94 8.25 -11.29
C VAL A 55 -8.81 7.25 -10.54
N THR A 56 -8.55 5.96 -10.69
CA THR A 56 -9.31 4.89 -10.01
C THR A 56 -9.14 4.95 -8.50
N VAL A 57 -7.93 5.22 -8.01
CA VAL A 57 -7.66 5.43 -6.58
C VAL A 57 -8.41 6.65 -6.07
N GLY A 58 -8.41 7.76 -6.82
CA GLY A 58 -9.19 8.95 -6.49
C GLY A 58 -10.68 8.66 -6.36
N VAL A 59 -11.28 7.96 -7.33
CA VAL A 59 -12.69 7.53 -7.29
C VAL A 59 -12.95 6.60 -6.11
N THR A 60 -12.05 5.66 -5.84
CA THR A 60 -12.17 4.70 -4.73
C THR A 60 -12.16 5.41 -3.37
N ILE A 61 -11.32 6.42 -3.21
CA ILE A 61 -11.30 7.26 -2.00
C ILE A 61 -12.65 7.95 -1.80
N VAL A 62 -13.22 8.54 -2.86
CA VAL A 62 -14.55 9.17 -2.80
C VAL A 62 -15.63 8.15 -2.40
N ILE A 63 -15.63 6.97 -3.01
CA ILE A 63 -16.56 5.89 -2.65
C ILE A 63 -16.37 5.49 -1.18
N GLY A 64 -15.14 5.40 -0.70
CA GLY A 64 -14.82 5.09 0.69
C GLY A 64 -15.37 6.13 1.67
N ILE A 65 -15.21 7.42 1.36
CA ILE A 65 -15.76 8.53 2.15
C ILE A 65 -17.29 8.45 2.16
N LEU A 66 -17.92 8.31 0.99
CA LEU A 66 -19.38 8.19 0.89
C LEU A 66 -19.92 6.99 1.66
N ASN A 67 -19.25 5.84 1.58
CA ASN A 67 -19.61 4.64 2.33
C ASN A 67 -19.53 4.89 3.85
N LEU A 68 -18.47 5.53 4.33
CA LEU A 68 -18.33 5.90 5.73
C LEU A 68 -19.47 6.83 6.18
N LEU A 69 -19.76 7.88 5.41
CA LEU A 69 -20.86 8.80 5.72
C LEU A 69 -22.22 8.10 5.73
N MET A 70 -22.48 7.23 4.76
CA MET A 70 -23.76 6.50 4.65
C MET A 70 -23.95 5.49 5.78
N VAL A 71 -22.92 4.68 6.09
CA VAL A 71 -22.97 3.66 7.13
C VAL A 71 -23.11 4.29 8.51
N HIS A 72 -22.30 5.30 8.82
CA HIS A 72 -22.32 5.96 10.12
C HIS A 72 -23.52 6.90 10.27
N GLY A 73 -23.90 7.63 9.21
CA GLY A 73 -25.13 8.45 9.19
C GLY A 73 -26.37 7.60 9.43
N GLY A 74 -26.49 6.46 8.73
CA GLY A 74 -27.56 5.52 8.97
C GLY A 74 -27.54 4.87 10.37
N ARG A 75 -26.37 4.76 11.01
CA ARG A 75 -26.25 4.29 12.40
C ARG A 75 -26.81 5.31 13.38
N VAL A 76 -26.54 6.60 13.14
CA VAL A 76 -27.04 7.73 13.93
C VAL A 76 -28.55 7.87 13.79
N VAL A 77 -29.07 7.90 12.57
CA VAL A 77 -30.52 8.04 12.30
C VAL A 77 -31.34 6.93 12.95
N ARG A 78 -30.82 5.69 12.94
CA ARG A 78 -31.49 4.52 13.54
C ARG A 78 -31.14 4.29 15.02
N ALA A 79 -30.40 5.22 15.65
CA ALA A 79 -29.95 5.13 17.05
C ALA A 79 -29.38 3.75 17.44
N ARG A 80 -28.63 3.10 16.54
CA ARG A 80 -28.10 1.75 16.81
C ARG A 80 -27.02 1.81 17.88
N ARG A 81 -26.71 0.66 18.50
CA ARG A 81 -25.63 0.55 19.50
C ARG A 81 -24.33 1.18 18.98
N GLY A 82 -23.76 2.10 19.77
CA GLY A 82 -22.56 2.85 19.40
C GLY A 82 -22.79 4.09 18.53
N TRP A 83 -24.03 4.58 18.40
CA TRP A 83 -24.33 5.81 17.66
C TRP A 83 -23.60 7.07 18.15
N PRO A 84 -23.31 7.29 19.46
CA PRO A 84 -22.60 8.50 19.88
C PRO A 84 -21.19 8.58 19.30
N TYR A 85 -20.48 7.44 19.25
CA TYR A 85 -19.17 7.36 18.58
C TYR A 85 -19.26 7.61 17.08
N SER A 86 -20.39 7.25 16.46
CA SER A 86 -20.62 7.52 15.04
C SER A 86 -20.86 9.00 14.78
N ILE A 87 -21.47 9.74 15.72
CA ILE A 87 -21.56 11.20 15.63
C ILE A 87 -20.17 11.83 15.68
N LEU A 88 -19.34 11.44 16.66
CA LEU A 88 -17.99 11.97 16.77
C LEU A 88 -17.21 11.77 15.47
N LEU A 89 -17.27 10.55 14.92
CA LEU A 89 -16.64 10.22 13.65
C LEU A 89 -17.16 11.07 12.48
N LEU A 90 -18.48 11.25 12.36
CA LEU A 90 -19.06 12.07 11.29
C LEU A 90 -18.65 13.54 11.41
N ILE A 91 -18.65 14.09 12.63
CA ILE A 91 -18.20 15.46 12.88
C ILE A 91 -16.73 15.61 12.50
N SER A 92 -15.86 14.70 12.94
CA SER A 92 -14.43 14.73 12.58
C SER A 92 -14.23 14.61 11.07
N ALA A 93 -14.95 13.70 10.40
CA ALA A 93 -14.86 13.54 8.95
C ALA A 93 -15.30 14.81 8.20
N LEU A 94 -16.44 15.40 8.59
CA LEU A 94 -16.94 16.64 8.01
C LEU A 94 -15.99 17.82 8.27
N ALA A 95 -15.39 17.90 9.45
CA ALA A 95 -14.43 18.94 9.78
C ALA A 95 -13.18 18.87 8.88
N VAL A 96 -12.62 17.68 8.68
CA VAL A 96 -11.47 17.48 7.78
C VAL A 96 -11.85 17.82 6.33
N ILE A 97 -12.99 17.34 5.84
CA ILE A 97 -13.46 17.65 4.47
C ILE A 97 -13.65 19.16 4.28
N ALA A 98 -14.32 19.82 5.22
CA ALA A 98 -14.58 21.26 5.16
C ALA A 98 -13.26 22.05 5.19
N LEU A 99 -12.31 21.66 6.02
CA LEU A 99 -10.99 22.28 6.10
C LEU A 99 -10.21 22.12 4.77
N THR A 100 -10.17 20.91 4.21
CA THR A 100 -9.50 20.68 2.93
C THR A 100 -10.14 21.46 1.78
N ILE A 101 -11.47 21.60 1.76
CA ILE A 101 -12.18 22.43 0.77
C ILE A 101 -11.84 23.91 0.98
N ALA A 102 -11.86 24.40 2.22
CA ALA A 102 -11.56 25.78 2.53
C ALA A 102 -10.12 26.18 2.13
N GLU A 103 -9.15 25.29 2.35
CA GLU A 103 -7.77 25.46 1.88
C GLU A 103 -7.67 25.49 0.35
N ARG A 104 -8.35 24.56 -0.34
CA ARG A 104 -8.34 24.50 -1.81
C ARG A 104 -9.01 25.70 -2.48
N LEU A 105 -10.00 26.31 -1.81
CA LEU A 105 -10.68 27.51 -2.26
C LEU A 105 -9.99 28.80 -1.80
N ALA A 106 -8.82 28.71 -1.15
CA ALA A 106 -8.10 29.85 -0.59
C ALA A 106 -8.95 30.72 0.37
N LEU A 107 -9.90 30.11 1.07
CA LEU A 107 -10.75 30.78 2.07
C LEU A 107 -10.03 30.96 3.41
N LEU A 108 -8.93 30.24 3.62
CA LEU A 108 -8.07 30.35 4.79
C LEU A 108 -6.80 31.10 4.39
N PRO A 109 -6.25 31.99 5.25
CA PRO A 109 -5.00 32.65 4.97
C PRO A 109 -3.91 31.59 4.82
N ALA A 110 -3.36 31.45 3.62
CA ALA A 110 -2.14 30.70 3.43
C ALA A 110 -1.00 31.55 4.02
N VAL A 111 -0.45 31.10 5.15
CA VAL A 111 0.78 31.69 5.68
C VAL A 111 1.92 31.08 4.87
N ASP A 112 2.66 31.92 4.15
CA ASP A 112 3.79 31.48 3.32
C ASP A 112 4.78 30.67 4.17
N GLY A 113 4.96 29.39 3.80
CA GLY A 113 5.86 28.46 4.50
C GLY A 113 5.22 27.57 5.57
N GLU A 114 3.94 27.76 5.90
CA GLU A 114 3.22 26.87 6.81
C GLU A 114 2.58 25.69 6.08
N ARG A 115 2.61 24.51 6.71
CA ARG A 115 1.94 23.32 6.17
C ARG A 115 0.41 23.53 6.24
N PRO A 116 -0.36 23.06 5.25
CA PRO A 116 -1.82 23.12 5.32
C PRO A 116 -2.33 22.48 6.61
N ALA A 117 -3.30 23.11 7.27
CA ALA A 117 -3.87 22.61 8.51
C ALA A 117 -4.48 21.21 8.34
N SER A 118 -5.08 20.93 7.16
CA SER A 118 -5.61 19.60 6.85
C SER A 118 -4.51 18.53 6.79
N MET A 119 -3.32 18.89 6.30
CA MET A 119 -2.15 18.00 6.29
C MET A 119 -1.64 17.74 7.70
N ILE A 120 -1.56 18.78 8.55
CA ILE A 120 -1.11 18.64 9.95
C ILE A 120 -2.06 17.73 10.72
N LEU A 121 -3.38 17.94 10.59
CA LEU A 121 -4.39 17.11 11.25
C LEU A 121 -4.30 15.65 10.79
N LEU A 122 -4.12 15.44 9.47
CA LEU A 122 -4.00 14.10 8.92
C LEU A 122 -2.72 13.43 9.42
N GLU A 123 -1.56 14.08 9.34
CA GLU A 123 -0.25 13.55 9.80
C GLU A 123 -0.29 13.21 11.30
N THR A 124 -0.87 14.09 12.11
CA THR A 124 -0.97 13.92 13.57
C THR A 124 -1.85 12.72 13.97
N VAL A 125 -2.78 12.30 13.13
CA VAL A 125 -3.64 11.13 13.40
C VAL A 125 -3.12 9.87 12.69
N GLN A 126 -2.74 10.00 11.42
CA GLN A 126 -2.30 8.92 10.56
C GLN A 126 -0.97 8.33 11.04
N VAL A 127 0.03 9.16 11.33
CA VAL A 127 1.37 8.68 11.72
C VAL A 127 1.33 7.86 13.02
N PRO A 128 0.61 8.28 14.09
CA PRO A 128 0.46 7.44 15.28
C PRO A 128 -0.31 6.14 15.03
N VAL A 129 -1.35 6.15 14.19
CA VAL A 129 -2.10 4.92 13.84
C VAL A 129 -1.21 3.95 13.06
N GLU A 130 -0.47 4.43 12.07
CA GLU A 130 0.51 3.64 11.32
C GLU A 130 1.59 3.08 12.24
N SER A 131 2.09 3.92 13.16
CA SER A 131 3.09 3.52 14.16
C SER A 131 2.55 2.47 15.12
N ALA A 132 1.29 2.56 15.55
CA ALA A 132 0.64 1.58 16.40
C ALA A 132 0.45 0.23 15.68
N LEU A 133 0.04 0.26 14.42
CA LEU A 133 -0.07 -0.96 13.60
C LEU A 133 1.30 -1.59 13.36
N ALA A 134 2.31 -0.79 13.05
CA ALA A 134 3.69 -1.24 12.92
C ALA A 134 4.21 -1.84 14.24
N ALA A 135 3.92 -1.21 15.37
CA ALA A 135 4.29 -1.71 16.70
C ALA A 135 3.62 -3.05 17.01
N LEU A 136 2.35 -3.24 16.65
CA LEU A 136 1.66 -4.53 16.78
C LEU A 136 2.32 -5.62 15.92
N LEU A 137 2.70 -5.30 14.69
CA LEU A 137 3.43 -6.22 13.81
C LEU A 137 4.79 -6.59 14.40
N LEU A 138 5.58 -5.60 14.83
CA LEU A 138 6.88 -5.85 15.45
C LEU A 138 6.76 -6.64 16.75
N PHE A 139 5.79 -6.32 17.61
CA PHE A 139 5.50 -7.08 18.81
C PHE A 139 5.16 -8.54 18.49
N SER A 140 4.32 -8.78 17.48
CA SER A 140 3.96 -10.13 17.06
C SER A 140 5.16 -10.92 16.51
N LEU A 141 6.08 -10.26 15.80
CA LEU A 141 7.33 -10.85 15.29
C LEU A 141 8.28 -11.21 16.43
N VAL A 142 8.47 -10.32 17.40
CA VAL A 142 9.32 -10.56 18.58
C VAL A 142 8.75 -11.69 19.43
N TYR A 143 7.44 -11.67 19.70
CA TYR A 143 6.77 -12.75 20.41
C TYR A 143 6.88 -14.09 19.65
N GLY A 144 6.75 -14.05 18.32
CA GLY A 144 6.97 -15.19 17.44
C GLY A 144 8.39 -15.75 17.55
N ALA A 145 9.41 -14.89 17.48
CA ALA A 145 10.81 -15.27 17.64
C ALA A 145 11.07 -15.93 19.00
N TYR A 146 10.58 -15.32 20.09
CA TYR A 146 10.65 -15.89 21.43
C TYR A 146 9.99 -17.28 21.48
N ARG A 147 8.77 -17.42 20.97
CA ARG A 147 8.03 -18.69 20.95
C ARG A 147 8.76 -19.77 20.16
N LEU A 148 9.39 -19.41 19.03
CA LEU A 148 10.17 -20.33 18.21
C LEU A 148 11.43 -20.81 18.94
N MET A 149 12.16 -19.90 19.58
CA MET A 149 13.36 -20.22 20.36
C MET A 149 13.07 -21.03 21.62
N HIS A 150 11.95 -20.76 22.30
CA HIS A 150 11.54 -21.49 23.50
C HIS A 150 11.12 -22.94 23.20
N ARG A 151 10.50 -23.20 22.04
CA ARG A 151 10.06 -24.55 21.65
C ARG A 151 11.21 -25.47 21.26
N ARG A 152 12.09 -24.99 20.38
CA ARG A 152 13.29 -25.70 19.93
C ARG A 152 14.24 -24.73 19.23
N VAL A 153 15.50 -24.74 19.64
CA VAL A 153 16.55 -23.98 18.95
C VAL A 153 16.95 -24.76 17.70
N THR A 154 16.55 -24.26 16.54
CA THR A 154 16.95 -24.79 15.23
C THR A 154 17.70 -23.70 14.48
N TRP A 155 18.53 -24.09 13.51
CA TRP A 155 19.28 -23.12 12.69
C TRP A 155 18.37 -22.09 12.02
N THR A 156 17.18 -22.49 11.55
CA THR A 156 16.20 -21.57 10.95
C THR A 156 15.62 -20.59 11.96
N ASN A 157 15.27 -21.04 13.17
CA ASN A 157 14.74 -20.16 14.21
C ASN A 157 15.81 -19.17 14.70
N LEU A 158 17.06 -19.64 14.80
CA LEU A 158 18.20 -18.81 15.16
C LEU A 158 18.43 -17.73 14.09
N LEU A 159 18.43 -18.11 12.81
CA LEU A 159 18.57 -17.17 11.69
C LEU A 159 17.46 -16.13 11.67
N PHE A 160 16.19 -16.55 11.79
CA PHE A 160 15.05 -15.63 11.85
C PHE A 160 15.20 -14.62 12.99
N THR A 161 15.54 -15.09 14.19
CA THR A 161 15.70 -14.24 15.37
C THR A 161 16.87 -13.27 15.21
N LEU A 162 17.98 -13.73 14.64
CA LEU A 162 19.15 -12.89 14.37
C LEU A 162 18.83 -11.78 13.36
N VAL A 163 18.18 -12.12 12.25
CA VAL A 163 17.76 -11.14 11.23
C VAL A 163 16.78 -10.13 11.82
N LEU A 164 15.80 -10.59 12.61
CA LEU A 164 14.86 -9.71 13.32
C LEU A 164 15.58 -8.75 14.27
N LEU A 165 16.56 -9.25 15.04
CA LEU A 165 17.33 -8.43 15.96
C LEU A 165 18.17 -7.37 15.22
N VAL A 166 18.86 -7.75 14.14
CA VAL A 166 19.61 -6.81 13.30
C VAL A 166 18.70 -5.74 12.70
N ALA A 167 17.53 -6.12 12.21
CA ALA A 167 16.55 -5.19 11.67
C ALA A 167 16.04 -4.20 12.73
N LEU A 168 15.74 -4.67 13.95
CA LEU A 168 15.28 -3.84 15.06
C LEU A 168 16.38 -2.90 15.58
N LEU A 169 17.57 -3.42 15.83
CA LEU A 169 18.70 -2.62 16.31
C LEU A 169 19.15 -1.59 15.27
N GLY A 170 19.09 -1.96 14.00
CA GLY A 170 19.39 -1.06 12.89
C GLY A 170 18.34 0.05 12.69
N ALA A 171 17.13 -0.11 13.21
CA ALA A 171 16.10 0.93 13.13
C ALA A 171 16.28 2.04 14.19
N LEU A 172 17.11 1.83 15.21
CA LEU A 172 17.36 2.84 16.24
C LEU A 172 18.30 3.95 15.71
N PRO A 173 17.94 5.23 15.87
CA PRO A 173 18.84 6.34 15.59
C PRO A 173 19.89 6.45 16.71
N LEU A 174 20.95 5.64 16.64
CA LEU A 174 22.00 5.60 17.65
C LEU A 174 23.08 6.67 17.38
N PRO A 175 23.37 7.60 18.32
CA PRO A 175 24.43 8.58 18.16
C PRO A 175 25.81 7.95 18.43
N GLY A 176 26.70 7.93 17.43
CA GLY A 176 28.12 7.59 17.62
C GLY A 176 28.76 6.78 16.48
N ALA A 177 30.00 7.12 16.13
CA ALA A 177 30.79 6.53 15.03
C ALA A 177 31.17 5.03 15.18
N GLY A 178 30.83 4.39 16.31
CA GLY A 178 31.21 3.00 16.61
C GLY A 178 30.33 1.91 15.99
N ILE A 179 29.26 2.27 15.27
CA ILE A 179 28.20 1.33 14.83
C ILE A 179 28.06 1.25 13.30
N SER A 180 29.07 1.72 12.57
CA SER A 180 29.11 1.68 11.09
C SER A 180 28.84 0.27 10.53
N LEU A 181 29.32 -0.79 11.20
CA LEU A 181 29.10 -2.16 10.77
C LEU A 181 27.62 -2.58 10.84
N LEU A 182 26.89 -2.21 11.90
CA LEU A 182 25.47 -2.57 12.02
C LEU A 182 24.63 -1.81 11.00
N ALA A 183 24.93 -0.54 10.77
CA ALA A 183 24.30 0.27 9.72
C ALA A 183 24.57 -0.35 8.34
N SER A 184 25.82 -0.72 8.04
CA SER A 184 26.21 -1.37 6.79
C SER A 184 25.48 -2.71 6.57
N VAL A 185 25.38 -3.52 7.62
CA VAL A 185 24.66 -4.81 7.57
C VAL A 185 23.16 -4.59 7.36
N ARG A 186 22.57 -3.59 8.03
CA ARG A 186 21.17 -3.21 7.81
C ARG A 186 20.95 -2.74 6.38
N ASP A 187 21.81 -1.87 5.87
CA ASP A 187 21.65 -1.32 4.52
C ASP A 187 21.80 -2.44 3.47
N TRP A 188 22.73 -3.37 3.66
CA TRP A 188 22.82 -4.59 2.86
C TRP A 188 21.56 -5.46 2.97
N LEU A 189 21.03 -5.67 4.19
CA LEU A 189 19.81 -6.43 4.45
C LEU A 189 18.60 -5.81 3.72
N MET A 190 18.48 -4.48 3.77
CA MET A 190 17.41 -3.72 3.10
C MET A 190 17.58 -3.75 1.58
N ALA A 191 18.80 -3.58 1.09
CA ALA A 191 19.10 -3.49 -0.34
C ALA A 191 19.03 -4.83 -1.07
N VAL A 192 19.34 -5.95 -0.41
CA VAL A 192 19.45 -7.26 -1.08
C VAL A 192 18.30 -8.21 -0.68
N PRO A 193 18.25 -8.86 0.51
CA PRO A 193 17.16 -9.77 0.85
C PRO A 193 15.77 -9.13 0.92
N VAL A 194 15.64 -7.95 1.55
CA VAL A 194 14.34 -7.31 1.75
C VAL A 194 13.80 -6.79 0.41
N SER A 195 14.65 -6.16 -0.40
CA SER A 195 14.25 -5.73 -1.75
C SER A 195 13.89 -6.92 -2.64
N ALA A 196 14.62 -8.04 -2.57
CA ALA A 196 14.30 -9.25 -3.30
C ALA A 196 12.95 -9.84 -2.86
N GLY A 197 12.68 -9.85 -1.55
CA GLY A 197 11.38 -10.25 -0.99
C GLY A 197 10.23 -9.35 -1.45
N ALA A 198 10.44 -8.02 -1.43
CA ALA A 198 9.47 -7.04 -1.92
C ALA A 198 9.18 -7.23 -3.41
N ARG A 199 10.22 -7.45 -4.23
CA ARG A 199 10.07 -7.80 -5.65
C ARG A 199 9.32 -9.12 -5.85
N GLY A 200 9.63 -10.14 -5.05
CA GLY A 200 8.91 -11.42 -5.06
C GLY A 200 7.42 -11.27 -4.74
N LEU A 201 7.06 -10.42 -3.78
CA LEU A 201 5.67 -10.07 -3.47
C LEU A 201 5.00 -9.37 -4.66
N LEU A 202 5.65 -8.39 -5.26
CA LEU A 202 5.12 -7.66 -6.42
C LEU A 202 4.93 -8.58 -7.64
N LEU A 203 5.87 -9.50 -7.87
CA LEU A 203 5.74 -10.54 -8.91
C LEU A 203 4.56 -11.46 -8.61
N GLY A 204 4.39 -11.87 -7.36
CA GLY A 204 3.25 -12.67 -6.92
C GLY A 204 1.91 -11.95 -7.13
N ILE A 205 1.85 -10.65 -6.84
CA ILE A 205 0.67 -9.81 -7.09
C ILE A 205 0.40 -9.70 -8.59
N ALA A 206 1.42 -9.44 -9.41
CA ALA A 206 1.29 -9.37 -10.86
C ALA A 206 0.81 -10.69 -11.48
N LEU A 207 1.32 -11.83 -10.99
CA LEU A 207 0.83 -13.14 -11.42
C LEU A 207 -0.63 -13.37 -10.98
N ALA A 208 -0.98 -13.00 -9.75
CA ALA A 208 -2.34 -13.13 -9.24
C ALA A 208 -3.34 -12.28 -10.05
N THR A 209 -2.96 -11.07 -10.48
CA THR A 209 -3.82 -10.23 -11.33
C THR A 209 -4.00 -10.84 -12.72
N VAL A 210 -2.94 -11.37 -13.34
CA VAL A 210 -3.04 -12.11 -14.62
C VAL A 210 -3.95 -13.32 -14.49
N VAL A 211 -3.75 -14.16 -13.47
CA VAL A 211 -4.57 -15.35 -13.22
C VAL A 211 -6.04 -14.98 -13.04
N THR A 212 -6.32 -13.91 -12.30
CA THR A 212 -7.69 -13.42 -12.09
C THR A 212 -8.31 -12.98 -13.43
N GLY A 213 -7.59 -12.21 -14.24
CA GLY A 213 -8.07 -11.81 -15.57
C GLY A 213 -8.32 -12.99 -16.49
N VAL A 214 -7.44 -14.01 -16.49
CA VAL A 214 -7.61 -15.24 -17.28
C VAL A 214 -8.82 -16.03 -16.82
N ARG A 215 -9.05 -16.21 -15.52
CA ARG A 215 -10.23 -16.92 -14.99
C ARG A 215 -11.53 -16.23 -15.40
N VAL A 216 -11.55 -14.90 -15.43
CA VAL A 216 -12.71 -14.13 -15.91
C VAL A 216 -12.89 -14.31 -17.42
N LEU A 217 -11.82 -14.29 -18.23
CA LEU A 217 -11.91 -14.55 -19.67
C LEU A 217 -12.43 -15.95 -20.00
N LEU A 218 -11.97 -16.96 -19.27
CA LEU A 218 -12.40 -18.35 -19.42
C LEU A 218 -13.81 -18.59 -18.87
N GLY A 219 -14.44 -17.58 -18.25
CA GLY A 219 -15.78 -17.68 -17.68
C GLY A 219 -15.86 -18.54 -16.42
N GLN A 220 -14.71 -18.90 -15.82
CA GLN A 220 -14.66 -19.63 -14.55
C GLN A 220 -15.13 -18.73 -13.39
N ASP A 221 -14.66 -17.48 -13.39
CA ASP A 221 -15.15 -16.43 -12.51
C ASP A 221 -16.20 -15.61 -13.26
N ARG A 222 -17.45 -15.67 -12.80
CA ARG A 222 -18.54 -14.87 -13.39
C ARG A 222 -18.24 -13.39 -13.10
N SER A 223 -17.94 -12.61 -14.14
CA SER A 223 -17.91 -11.14 -14.09
C SER A 223 -19.27 -10.64 -13.60
N TYR A 224 -19.33 -10.35 -12.30
CA TYR A 224 -20.46 -9.96 -11.44
C TYR A 224 -21.89 -10.40 -11.85
N ARG A 225 -22.49 -11.16 -10.92
CA ARG A 225 -23.92 -11.52 -10.87
C ARG A 225 -24.83 -10.28 -10.97
N ASP A 226 -25.92 -10.50 -11.69
CA ASP A 226 -27.21 -9.76 -11.77
C ASP A 226 -27.44 -8.60 -10.79
#